data_AF-A0A1G2DJ69-F1
#
_entry.id   AF-A0A1G2DJ69-F1
#
_cell.length_a   1.000
_cell.length_b   1.000
_cell.length_c   1.000
_cell.angle_alpha   90.00
_cell.angle_beta   90.00
_cell.angle_gamma   90.00
#
_symmetry.space_group_name_H-M   'P 1'
#
loop_
_entity.id
_entity.type
_entity.pdbx_description
1 polymer ?
#
loop_
_entity_poly.entity_id
_entity_poly.type
_entity_poly.pdbx_seq_one_letter_code
_entity_poly.pdbx_strand_id
1 'polypeptide(L)'
;MSSVVFVTGRNQCGAVALFSSICYVNLPMKTAKWNYKGVVIFGPPASGKTTLARELRLRERGVFCLEGSKVLRSFGTVLSREEARALYGRLVKSHGKTFIGKALERVALKKGGFVIASGLRGYENAVYLKERGYFVVCLEASQSALLRRLCIRGDGRSLQKEIKDEERIYHTKHIKKVAHVVFHTEKERVVAMAKKILDEVRYRECRICVNGNRNPVIRLSGEGYCDICAQFRKYFRKSILKDELRAFTSQVGKGHRGFDIMVGISGGKDSSAMLRQLQKRGFRILAFSFDTGYYPKHVFSRAARVARQLGVQYKRIDIRPYIRPIDRRSFALTAALYDEKPSPKLSEKFRRLYKEGRKHYSVKCSHALPFVRTCQLCRRVVIRAYYAEALKHGVRTVVLGINEWAHLSKHGRAPEFRATRVLKPFHNKPAVSIVHSPFLFRRTEKETKKILKKMGWELPPGEKLIETNANSCLFARAAETKALHMLGFHPDATRLSREVTAGFITKKRAEKALSVTHQSRYSVRHILAKANIL
;
A
#
# COMPACT_ATOMS: atom_id res chain seq x y z
N MET A 1 -19.12 -7.28 47.98
CA MET A 1 -18.42 -6.53 49.06
C MET A 1 -17.32 -5.74 48.37
N SER A 2 -17.30 -4.41 48.27
CA SER A 2 -17.83 -3.35 49.11
C SER A 2 -17.89 -2.09 48.21
N SER A 3 -19.06 -1.45 48.06
CA SER A 3 -19.50 -0.26 48.80
C SER A 3 -19.29 1.04 48.01
N VAL A 4 -20.41 1.58 47.57
CA VAL A 4 -20.62 2.94 47.09
C VAL A 4 -20.37 3.90 48.26
N VAL A 5 -19.57 4.95 48.03
CA VAL A 5 -19.52 6.13 48.92
C VAL A 5 -19.87 7.35 48.09
N PHE A 6 -21.03 7.93 48.38
CA PHE A 6 -21.39 9.29 48.00
C PHE A 6 -20.64 10.26 48.92
N VAL A 7 -19.90 11.21 48.35
CA VAL A 7 -19.50 12.43 49.05
C VAL A 7 -20.16 13.61 48.35
N THR A 8 -21.11 14.21 49.05
CA THR A 8 -21.69 15.51 48.77
C THR A 8 -20.68 16.60 49.14
N GLY A 9 -20.39 17.50 48.21
CA GLY A 9 -19.49 18.63 48.45
C GLY A 9 -19.51 19.61 47.29
N ARG A 10 -20.08 20.79 47.52
CA ARG A 10 -20.18 21.88 46.53
C ARG A 10 -18.80 22.50 46.24
N ASN A 11 -18.68 22.94 44.98
CA ASN A 11 -17.84 24.02 44.46
C ASN A 11 -16.34 23.77 44.19
N GLN A 12 -15.97 24.11 42.95
CA GLN A 12 -14.63 24.38 42.43
C GLN A 12 -13.63 23.20 42.31
N CYS A 13 -13.91 22.18 41.48
CA CYS A 13 -12.82 21.32 40.96
C CYS A 13 -13.15 20.48 39.70
N GLY A 14 -13.90 21.04 38.74
CA GLY A 14 -14.34 20.28 37.53
C GLY A 14 -13.31 20.15 36.40
N ALA A 15 -12.13 20.79 36.49
CA ALA A 15 -11.17 20.86 35.38
C ALA A 15 -10.01 19.85 35.43
N VAL A 16 -9.81 19.17 36.57
CA VAL A 16 -8.52 18.51 36.86
C VAL A 16 -8.50 16.99 36.58
N ALA A 17 -9.65 16.33 36.44
CA ALA A 17 -9.70 14.87 36.27
C ALA A 17 -9.56 14.34 34.81
N LEU A 18 -9.28 15.19 33.82
CA LEU A 18 -9.32 14.83 32.38
C LEU A 18 -7.94 14.57 31.72
N PHE A 19 -6.85 14.58 32.49
CA PHE A 19 -5.48 14.60 31.95
C PHE A 19 -4.51 13.64 32.65
N SER A 20 -4.85 12.35 32.78
CA SER A 20 -3.86 11.31 33.05
C SER A 20 -3.89 10.18 32.02
N SER A 21 -2.69 9.87 31.52
CA SER A 21 -2.23 8.61 30.91
C SER A 21 -3.17 7.88 29.93
N ILE A 22 -2.88 8.00 28.62
CA ILE A 22 -3.30 7.00 27.62
C ILE A 22 -2.07 6.51 26.86
N CYS A 23 -1.74 5.24 27.07
CA CYS A 23 -0.81 4.47 26.25
C CYS A 23 -1.27 4.46 24.78
N TYR A 24 -0.32 4.65 23.87
CA TYR A 24 -0.50 4.65 22.42
C TYR A 24 -0.87 3.26 21.89
N VAL A 25 -2.13 2.85 22.07
CA VAL A 25 -2.69 1.72 21.32
C VAL A 25 -3.20 2.28 20.00
N ASN A 26 -2.38 2.15 18.95
CA ASN A 26 -2.86 2.29 17.56
C ASN A 26 -3.87 1.17 17.31
N LEU A 27 -5.14 1.44 17.59
CA LEU A 27 -6.24 0.57 17.19
C LEU A 27 -6.15 0.31 15.68
N PRO A 28 -6.11 -0.96 15.24
CA PRO A 28 -6.18 -1.27 13.82
C PRO A 28 -7.44 -0.64 13.24
N MET A 29 -7.35 -0.08 12.02
CA MET A 29 -8.47 0.54 11.29
C MET A 29 -9.63 -0.47 11.10
N LYS A 30 -10.47 -0.65 12.11
CA LYS A 30 -11.75 -1.37 12.08
C LYS A 30 -12.84 -0.50 11.44
N THR A 31 -12.59 -0.01 10.23
CA THR A 31 -13.69 0.34 9.34
C THR A 31 -13.32 -0.10 7.93
N ALA A 32 -13.78 -1.29 7.54
CA ALA A 32 -13.65 -1.81 6.17
C ALA A 32 -14.18 -0.82 5.11
N LYS A 33 -15.05 0.12 5.52
CA LYS A 33 -15.70 1.12 4.68
C LYS A 33 -14.87 2.38 4.38
N TRP A 34 -13.86 2.71 5.19
CA TRP A 34 -13.21 4.04 5.13
C TRP A 34 -11.68 3.96 5.02
N ASN A 35 -11.10 4.95 4.33
CA ASN A 35 -9.65 5.14 4.21
C ASN A 35 -9.07 6.05 5.30
N TYR A 36 -9.92 6.78 5.99
CA TYR A 36 -9.58 7.73 7.05
C TYR A 36 -10.45 7.47 8.27
N LYS A 37 -10.00 7.94 9.45
CA LYS A 37 -10.80 7.88 10.69
C LYS A 37 -12.02 8.81 10.64
N GLY A 38 -11.96 9.84 9.80
CA GLY A 38 -13.01 10.84 9.67
C GLY A 38 -12.62 11.98 8.74
N VAL A 39 -13.56 12.90 8.52
CA VAL A 39 -13.37 14.17 7.79
C VAL A 39 -13.36 15.31 8.78
N VAL A 40 -12.39 16.21 8.65
CA VAL A 40 -12.27 17.41 9.49
C VAL A 40 -12.23 18.65 8.61
N ILE A 41 -13.17 19.56 8.81
CA ILE A 41 -13.44 20.69 7.92
C ILE A 41 -13.00 21.99 8.60
N PHE A 42 -12.01 22.63 7.98
CA PHE A 42 -11.42 23.91 8.39
C PHE A 42 -11.76 25.03 7.40
N GLY A 43 -11.55 26.27 7.83
CA GLY A 43 -11.78 27.47 7.05
C GLY A 43 -12.24 28.64 7.92
N PRO A 44 -12.25 29.88 7.39
CA PRO A 44 -12.63 31.08 8.13
C PRO A 44 -14.14 31.09 8.49
N PRO A 45 -14.63 32.03 9.32
CA PRO A 45 -16.05 32.14 9.65
C PRO A 45 -16.85 32.36 8.38
N ALA A 46 -18.09 31.86 8.34
CA ALA A 46 -18.95 31.93 7.15
C ALA A 46 -18.40 31.27 5.86
N SER A 47 -17.33 30.47 5.94
CA SER A 47 -16.86 29.66 4.81
C SER A 47 -17.75 28.45 4.47
N GLY A 48 -18.88 28.24 5.16
CA GLY A 48 -19.80 27.13 4.87
C GLY A 48 -19.42 25.78 5.48
N LYS A 49 -18.48 25.74 6.45
CA LYS A 49 -18.04 24.48 7.11
C LYS A 49 -19.20 23.62 7.62
N THR A 50 -20.12 24.24 8.35
CA THR A 50 -21.29 23.56 8.93
C THR A 50 -22.24 23.06 7.84
N THR A 51 -22.45 23.84 6.77
CA THR A 51 -23.27 23.44 5.63
C THR A 51 -22.69 22.19 4.95
N LEU A 52 -21.38 22.17 4.69
CA LEU A 52 -20.72 21.02 4.10
C LEU A 52 -20.76 19.78 5.02
N ALA A 53 -20.59 19.97 6.33
CA ALA A 53 -20.72 18.87 7.30
C ALA A 53 -22.12 18.26 7.29
N ARG A 54 -23.18 19.10 7.21
CA ARG A 54 -24.57 18.65 7.10
C ARG A 54 -24.81 17.88 5.80
N GLU A 55 -24.31 18.40 4.67
CA GLU A 55 -24.44 17.72 3.38
C GLU A 55 -23.76 16.33 3.38
N LEU A 56 -22.57 16.22 3.97
CA LEU A 56 -21.89 14.94 4.13
C LEU A 56 -22.68 13.95 5.02
N ARG A 57 -23.33 14.45 6.08
CA ARG A 57 -24.19 13.65 6.97
C ARG A 57 -25.44 13.14 6.24
N LEU A 58 -26.06 13.97 5.41
CA LEU A 58 -27.25 13.58 4.64
C LEU A 58 -26.94 12.44 3.65
N ARG A 59 -25.75 12.49 3.03
CA ARG A 59 -25.30 11.50 2.05
C ARG A 59 -24.80 10.19 2.65
N GLU A 60 -24.50 10.17 3.94
CA GLU A 60 -23.93 9.00 4.60
C GLU A 60 -24.61 8.76 5.95
N ARG A 61 -25.52 7.78 5.98
CA ARG A 61 -26.18 7.37 7.23
C ARG A 61 -25.17 6.70 8.17
N GLY A 62 -25.32 6.92 9.47
CA GLY A 62 -24.48 6.30 10.51
C GLY A 62 -23.12 6.96 10.75
N VAL A 63 -22.89 8.19 10.24
CA VAL A 63 -21.69 8.99 10.57
C VAL A 63 -21.96 9.94 11.73
N PHE A 64 -20.99 10.07 12.63
CA PHE A 64 -21.08 10.97 13.77
C PHE A 64 -20.62 12.38 13.39
N CYS A 65 -21.46 13.39 13.59
CA CYS A 65 -21.12 14.78 13.29
C CYS A 65 -20.84 15.58 14.55
N LEU A 66 -19.69 16.25 14.59
CA LEU A 66 -19.25 17.07 15.70
C LEU A 66 -18.99 18.51 15.24
N GLU A 67 -19.60 19.47 15.91
CA GLU A 67 -19.31 20.90 15.71
C GLU A 67 -18.39 21.36 16.83
N GLY A 68 -17.24 21.95 16.49
CA GLY A 68 -16.24 22.42 17.47
C GLY A 68 -16.82 23.42 18.47
N SER A 69 -17.79 24.24 18.05
CA SER A 69 -18.55 25.14 18.94
C SER A 69 -19.39 24.38 19.97
N LYS A 70 -19.87 23.17 19.69
CA LYS A 70 -20.62 22.33 20.63
C LYS A 70 -19.71 21.58 21.60
N VAL A 71 -18.46 21.30 21.23
CA VAL A 71 -17.44 20.75 22.16
C VAL A 71 -17.03 21.77 23.22
N LEU A 72 -17.07 23.07 22.91
CA LEU A 72 -16.87 24.12 23.91
C LEU A 72 -18.11 24.30 24.81
N ARG A 73 -19.31 24.06 24.28
CA ARG A 73 -20.57 24.12 25.06
C ARG A 73 -20.74 23.00 26.08
N SER A 74 -20.03 21.87 25.96
CA SER A 74 -20.00 20.86 27.03
C SER A 74 -19.31 21.35 28.32
N PHE A 75 -18.75 22.58 28.32
CA PHE A 75 -18.27 23.30 29.49
C PHE A 75 -19.31 24.30 30.07
N GLY A 76 -20.58 24.22 29.65
CA GLY A 76 -21.71 24.79 30.40
C GLY A 76 -22.06 26.27 30.17
N THR A 77 -21.47 26.97 29.20
CA THR A 77 -21.75 28.41 28.98
C THR A 77 -21.95 28.77 27.50
N VAL A 78 -22.94 29.64 27.24
CA VAL A 78 -23.09 30.34 25.95
C VAL A 78 -22.11 31.52 25.99
N LEU A 79 -20.91 31.30 25.48
CA LEU A 79 -19.87 32.35 25.45
C LEU A 79 -20.08 33.27 24.24
N SER A 80 -19.89 34.57 24.46
CA SER A 80 -19.65 35.53 23.38
C SER A 80 -18.38 35.14 22.61
N ARG A 81 -18.21 35.70 21.40
CA ARG A 81 -17.04 35.35 20.56
C ARG A 81 -15.72 35.80 21.18
N GLU A 82 -15.73 36.91 21.90
CA GLU A 82 -14.54 37.43 22.58
C GLU A 82 -14.16 36.56 23.77
N GLU A 83 -15.14 36.15 24.59
CA GLU A 83 -14.92 35.19 25.68
C GLU A 83 -14.45 33.83 25.16
N ALA A 84 -14.98 33.38 24.02
CA ALA A 84 -14.53 32.14 23.38
C ALA A 84 -13.06 32.24 22.90
N ARG A 85 -12.61 33.42 22.44
CA ARG A 85 -11.20 33.66 22.07
C ARG A 85 -10.29 33.71 23.30
N ALA A 86 -10.72 34.40 24.36
CA ALA A 86 -10.00 34.45 25.63
C ALA A 86 -9.87 33.06 26.26
N LEU A 87 -10.96 32.28 26.26
CA LEU A 87 -10.96 30.89 26.68
C LEU A 87 -10.02 30.04 25.83
N TYR A 88 -10.04 30.19 24.50
CA TYR A 88 -9.10 29.50 23.62
C TYR A 88 -7.64 29.82 23.99
N GLY A 89 -7.31 31.09 24.23
CA GLY A 89 -5.98 31.51 24.67
C GLY A 89 -5.55 30.83 25.97
N ARG A 90 -6.44 30.78 26.97
CA ARG A 90 -6.21 30.05 28.24
C ARG A 90 -6.01 28.54 28.03
N LEU A 91 -6.82 27.92 27.18
CA LEU A 91 -6.74 26.49 26.86
C LEU A 91 -5.47 26.13 26.08
N VAL A 92 -5.01 27.00 25.18
CA VAL A 92 -3.73 26.82 24.48
C VAL A 92 -2.56 26.90 25.46
N LYS A 93 -2.56 27.86 26.39
CA LYS A 93 -1.51 27.97 27.41
C LYS A 93 -1.43 26.73 28.31
N SER A 94 -2.58 26.18 28.70
CA SER A 94 -2.67 25.04 29.62
C SER A 94 -2.51 23.66 28.95
N HIS A 95 -3.00 23.47 27.72
CA HIS A 95 -3.10 22.14 27.09
C HIS A 95 -2.39 22.04 25.74
N GLY A 96 -1.74 23.13 25.31
CA GLY A 96 -1.05 23.24 24.04
C GLY A 96 -1.98 23.51 22.85
N LYS A 97 -1.40 23.92 21.72
CA LYS A 97 -2.15 24.35 20.52
C LYS A 97 -3.00 23.26 19.86
N THR A 98 -2.71 21.99 20.12
CA THR A 98 -3.40 20.83 19.52
C THR A 98 -4.58 20.31 20.36
N PHE A 99 -5.00 21.02 21.41
CA PHE A 99 -5.97 20.51 22.38
C PHE A 99 -7.32 20.14 21.74
N ILE A 100 -7.78 20.91 20.74
CA ILE A 100 -9.06 20.65 20.04
C ILE A 100 -8.97 19.31 19.30
N GLY A 101 -7.86 19.05 18.62
CA GLY A 101 -7.62 17.77 17.94
C GLY A 101 -7.60 16.58 18.91
N LYS A 102 -6.94 16.75 20.07
CA LYS A 102 -6.91 15.73 21.14
C LYS A 102 -8.32 15.46 21.71
N ALA A 103 -9.11 16.50 21.95
CA ALA A 103 -10.48 16.37 22.44
C ALA A 103 -11.37 15.65 21.42
N LEU A 104 -11.24 15.98 20.14
CA LEU A 104 -11.97 15.30 19.06
C LEU A 104 -11.66 13.81 19.02
N GLU A 105 -10.38 13.41 19.13
CA GLU A 105 -10.02 11.98 19.15
C GLU A 105 -10.66 11.24 20.33
N ARG A 106 -10.68 11.84 21.53
CA ARG A 106 -11.35 11.21 22.69
C ARG A 106 -12.84 10.99 22.44
N VAL A 107 -13.53 11.98 21.85
CA VAL A 107 -14.95 11.84 21.51
C VAL A 107 -15.16 10.80 20.41
N ALA A 108 -14.30 10.80 19.38
CA ALA A 108 -14.33 9.84 18.28
C ALA A 108 -14.13 8.40 18.78
N LEU A 109 -13.19 8.19 19.70
CA LEU A 109 -12.92 6.90 20.35
C LEU A 109 -14.15 6.41 21.14
N LYS A 110 -14.81 7.29 21.90
CA LYS A 110 -16.01 6.94 22.68
C LYS A 110 -17.21 6.58 21.80
N LYS A 111 -17.40 7.29 20.69
CA LYS A 111 -18.58 7.09 19.82
C LYS A 111 -18.42 5.89 18.88
N GLY A 112 -17.19 5.55 18.49
CA GLY A 112 -16.91 4.49 17.54
C GLY A 112 -17.35 4.86 16.11
N GLY A 113 -16.50 4.61 15.13
CA GLY A 113 -16.83 4.82 13.71
C GLY A 113 -16.32 6.12 13.09
N PHE A 114 -16.87 6.46 11.92
CA PHE A 114 -16.37 7.56 11.08
C PHE A 114 -16.94 8.91 11.52
N VAL A 115 -16.05 9.86 11.80
CA VAL A 115 -16.42 11.17 12.34
C VAL A 115 -16.34 12.26 11.26
N ILE A 116 -17.35 13.12 11.19
CA ILE A 116 -17.30 14.37 10.44
C ILE A 116 -17.26 15.50 11.45
N ALA A 117 -16.17 16.24 11.50
CA ALA A 117 -16.05 17.40 12.37
C ALA A 117 -15.94 18.71 11.59
N SER A 118 -16.63 19.73 12.07
CA SER A 118 -16.58 21.09 11.52
C SER A 118 -16.43 22.12 12.63
N GLY A 119 -16.06 23.36 12.27
CA GLY A 119 -15.87 24.42 13.28
C GLY A 119 -14.61 24.25 14.13
N LEU A 120 -13.64 23.46 13.64
CA LEU A 120 -12.30 23.35 14.21
C LEU A 120 -11.44 24.55 13.78
N ARG A 121 -10.51 24.95 14.64
CA ARG A 121 -9.63 26.11 14.42
C ARG A 121 -8.17 25.74 14.71
N GLY A 122 -7.24 26.42 14.05
CA GLY A 122 -5.80 26.28 14.29
C GLY A 122 -5.07 25.39 13.29
N TYR A 123 -3.98 25.91 12.71
CA TYR A 123 -3.06 25.17 11.86
C TYR A 123 -2.50 23.91 12.55
N GLU A 124 -2.10 24.03 13.82
CA GLU A 124 -1.53 22.95 14.60
C GLU A 124 -2.54 21.81 14.84
N ASN A 125 -3.82 22.11 14.97
CA ASN A 125 -4.88 21.10 15.03
C ASN A 125 -5.05 20.36 13.69
N ALA A 126 -4.96 21.09 12.56
CA ALA A 126 -5.04 20.47 11.24
C ALA A 126 -3.87 19.52 10.98
N VAL A 127 -2.64 19.92 11.36
CA VAL A 127 -1.45 19.05 11.32
C VAL A 127 -1.65 17.83 12.20
N TYR A 128 -2.01 18.02 13.46
CA TYR A 128 -2.24 16.94 14.42
C TYR A 128 -3.26 15.91 13.90
N LEU A 129 -4.41 16.36 13.40
CA LEU A 129 -5.48 15.48 12.92
C LEU A 129 -5.08 14.75 11.62
N LYS A 130 -4.38 15.41 10.71
CA LYS A 130 -3.82 14.76 9.51
C LYS A 130 -2.89 13.62 9.89
N GLU A 131 -1.97 13.88 10.81
CA GLU A 131 -1.01 12.90 11.31
C GLU A 131 -1.69 11.71 11.99
N ARG A 132 -2.87 11.93 12.59
CA ARG A 132 -3.68 10.88 13.22
C ARG A 132 -4.60 10.11 12.25
N GLY A 133 -4.56 10.44 10.96
CA GLY A 133 -5.32 9.71 9.92
C GLY A 133 -6.70 10.28 9.61
N TYR A 134 -6.94 11.56 9.87
CA TYR A 134 -8.16 12.27 9.44
C TYR A 134 -7.97 12.94 8.08
N PHE A 135 -9.04 12.97 7.29
CA PHE A 135 -9.09 13.67 6.01
C PHE A 135 -9.38 15.16 6.24
N VAL A 136 -8.32 15.97 6.14
CA VAL A 136 -8.38 17.43 6.31
C VAL A 136 -8.90 18.12 5.05
N VAL A 137 -10.01 18.84 5.19
CA VAL A 137 -10.64 19.69 4.17
C VAL A 137 -10.47 21.15 4.57
N CYS A 138 -10.05 22.00 3.64
CA CYS A 138 -9.98 23.45 3.83
C CYS A 138 -10.98 24.16 2.91
N LEU A 139 -11.81 25.03 3.47
CA LEU A 139 -12.75 25.86 2.71
C LEU A 139 -12.25 27.29 2.64
N GLU A 140 -12.18 27.82 1.42
CA GLU A 140 -11.81 29.20 1.13
C GLU A 140 -12.98 29.96 0.48
N ALA A 141 -12.96 31.28 0.64
CA ALA A 141 -13.85 32.22 -0.01
C ALA A 141 -13.16 33.59 -0.08
N SER A 142 -13.55 34.41 -1.05
CA SER A 142 -13.14 35.80 -1.15
C SER A 142 -13.55 36.59 0.10
N GLN A 143 -12.77 37.61 0.43
CA GLN A 143 -13.10 38.47 1.58
C GLN A 143 -14.47 39.12 1.42
N SER A 144 -14.84 39.54 0.19
CA SER A 144 -16.16 40.08 -0.11
C SER A 144 -17.28 39.06 0.12
N ALA A 145 -17.11 37.80 -0.26
CA ALA A 145 -18.11 36.75 0.02
C ALA A 145 -18.21 36.41 1.51
N LEU A 146 -17.10 36.37 2.24
CA LEU A 146 -17.12 36.16 3.68
C LEU A 146 -17.86 37.30 4.38
N LEU A 147 -17.55 38.55 4.03
CA LEU A 147 -18.22 39.73 4.57
C LEU A 147 -19.71 39.71 4.23
N ARG A 148 -20.11 39.49 2.97
CA ARG A 148 -21.54 39.37 2.60
C ARG A 148 -22.29 38.33 3.45
N ARG A 149 -21.72 37.14 3.64
CA ARG A 149 -22.33 36.06 4.44
C ARG A 149 -22.34 36.34 5.94
N LEU A 150 -21.44 37.21 6.40
CA LEU A 150 -21.33 37.65 7.79
C LEU A 150 -22.22 38.86 8.09
N CYS A 151 -22.42 39.77 7.13
CA CYS A 151 -23.33 40.93 7.25
C CYS A 151 -24.79 40.48 7.44
N ILE A 152 -25.17 39.34 6.86
CA ILE A 152 -26.46 38.67 7.16
C ILE A 152 -26.59 38.31 8.65
N ARG A 153 -25.50 38.36 9.43
CA ARG A 153 -25.41 37.94 10.84
C ARG A 153 -24.94 39.06 11.80
N GLY A 154 -24.79 40.31 11.35
CA GLY A 154 -24.34 41.46 12.18
C GLY A 154 -23.63 42.59 11.43
N ASP A 155 -23.10 43.59 12.17
CA ASP A 155 -22.46 44.82 11.64
C ASP A 155 -21.07 44.60 10.98
N GLY A 156 -20.87 45.23 9.82
CA GLY A 156 -19.77 45.05 8.86
C GLY A 156 -18.37 45.43 9.33
N ARG A 157 -18.22 46.44 10.21
CA ARG A 157 -16.89 46.90 10.68
C ARG A 157 -16.26 45.94 11.70
N SER A 158 -17.07 45.33 12.58
CA SER A 158 -16.64 44.31 13.54
C SER A 158 -16.11 43.03 12.84
N LEU A 159 -16.65 42.74 11.66
CA LEU A 159 -16.39 41.51 10.90
C LEU A 159 -15.03 41.49 10.16
N GLN A 160 -14.53 42.63 9.70
CA GLN A 160 -13.18 42.70 9.10
C GLN A 160 -12.08 42.49 10.14
N LYS A 161 -12.24 43.08 11.33
CA LYS A 161 -11.35 42.88 12.48
C LYS A 161 -11.33 41.40 12.88
N GLU A 162 -12.50 40.75 12.91
CA GLU A 162 -12.62 39.32 13.19
C GLU A 162 -11.86 38.42 12.20
N ILE A 163 -11.90 38.71 10.90
CA ILE A 163 -11.14 37.93 9.90
C ILE A 163 -9.62 38.08 10.11
N LYS A 164 -9.14 39.29 10.44
CA LYS A 164 -7.72 39.54 10.74
C LYS A 164 -7.28 38.84 12.02
N ASP A 165 -8.09 38.91 13.08
CA ASP A 165 -7.84 38.23 14.35
C ASP A 165 -7.84 36.71 14.19
N GLU A 166 -8.75 36.17 13.37
CA GLU A 166 -8.80 34.75 13.07
C GLU A 166 -7.51 34.25 12.40
N GLU A 167 -6.97 35.02 11.47
CA GLU A 167 -5.70 34.66 10.84
C GLU A 167 -4.53 34.76 11.82
N ARG A 168 -4.46 35.84 12.60
CA ARG A 168 -3.41 36.07 13.60
C ARG A 168 -3.37 35.00 14.68
N ILE A 169 -4.54 34.54 15.15
CA ILE A 169 -4.64 33.60 16.28
C ILE A 169 -4.53 32.15 15.81
N TYR A 170 -5.15 31.80 14.68
CA TYR A 170 -5.32 30.40 14.27
C TYR A 170 -4.50 30.01 13.03
N HIS A 171 -3.83 30.95 12.37
CA HIS A 171 -3.07 30.73 11.13
C HIS A 171 -3.89 29.97 10.07
N THR A 172 -5.15 30.39 9.89
CA THR A 172 -6.14 29.65 9.10
C THR A 172 -5.71 29.52 7.64
N LYS A 173 -5.07 30.54 7.05
CA LYS A 173 -4.53 30.49 5.68
C LYS A 173 -3.41 29.47 5.52
N HIS A 174 -2.72 29.08 6.58
CA HIS A 174 -1.68 28.04 6.51
C HIS A 174 -2.24 26.62 6.42
N ILE A 175 -3.53 26.41 6.75
CA ILE A 175 -4.17 25.09 6.70
C ILE A 175 -4.18 24.53 5.28
N LYS A 176 -4.28 25.38 4.25
CA LYS A 176 -4.24 24.94 2.85
C LYS A 176 -2.94 24.22 2.47
N LYS A 177 -1.83 24.52 3.17
CA LYS A 177 -0.53 23.86 2.96
C LYS A 177 -0.53 22.40 3.42
N VAL A 178 -1.44 22.03 4.33
CA VAL A 178 -1.51 20.69 4.92
C VAL A 178 -2.80 19.94 4.57
N ALA A 179 -3.84 20.61 4.09
CA ALA A 179 -5.10 20.00 3.70
C ALA A 179 -4.92 18.93 2.61
N HIS A 180 -5.78 17.92 2.61
CA HIS A 180 -5.85 16.94 1.52
C HIS A 180 -6.59 17.52 0.31
N VAL A 181 -7.56 18.39 0.55
CA VAL A 181 -8.31 19.12 -0.47
C VAL A 181 -8.66 20.52 0.01
N VAL A 182 -8.60 21.47 -0.92
CA VAL A 182 -8.99 22.86 -0.72
C VAL A 182 -10.13 23.15 -1.69
N PHE A 183 -11.22 23.74 -1.20
CA PHE A 183 -12.36 24.14 -2.03
C PHE A 183 -12.62 25.64 -1.94
N HIS A 184 -12.92 26.26 -3.08
CA HIS A 184 -13.43 27.63 -3.13
C HIS A 184 -14.95 27.62 -3.14
N THR A 185 -15.57 28.07 -2.05
CA THR A 185 -17.02 27.94 -1.84
C THR A 185 -17.88 28.88 -2.71
N GLU A 186 -17.26 29.74 -3.50
CA GLU A 186 -17.93 30.54 -4.55
C GLU A 186 -17.92 29.83 -5.91
N LYS A 187 -16.94 28.94 -6.13
CA LYS A 187 -16.75 28.25 -7.41
C LYS A 187 -17.37 26.86 -7.42
N GLU A 188 -17.59 26.26 -6.25
CA GLU A 188 -18.03 24.87 -6.12
C GLU A 188 -19.28 24.74 -5.27
N ARG A 189 -20.30 24.06 -5.81
CA ARG A 189 -21.54 23.74 -5.09
C ARG A 189 -21.26 22.75 -3.96
N VAL A 190 -21.94 22.91 -2.82
CA VAL A 190 -21.76 22.06 -1.62
C VAL A 190 -21.95 20.57 -1.91
N VAL A 191 -22.93 20.24 -2.75
CA VAL A 191 -23.21 18.88 -3.23
C VAL A 191 -22.00 18.26 -3.95
N ALA A 192 -21.35 19.04 -4.83
CA ALA A 192 -20.19 18.58 -5.58
C ALA A 192 -18.98 18.40 -4.66
N MET A 193 -18.75 19.33 -3.72
CA MET A 193 -17.69 19.20 -2.70
C MET A 193 -17.89 17.95 -1.83
N ALA A 194 -19.12 17.70 -1.34
CA ALA A 194 -19.43 16.54 -0.54
C ALA A 194 -19.22 15.22 -1.30
N LYS A 195 -19.63 15.16 -2.58
CA LYS A 195 -19.37 14.01 -3.46
C LYS A 195 -17.87 13.74 -3.60
N LYS A 196 -17.08 14.77 -3.92
CA LYS A 196 -15.61 14.65 -4.03
C LYS A 196 -14.97 14.14 -2.74
N ILE A 197 -15.38 14.67 -1.59
CA ILE A 197 -14.88 14.19 -0.28
C ILE A 197 -15.22 12.72 -0.07
N LEU A 198 -16.47 12.32 -0.29
CA LEU A 198 -16.91 10.93 -0.12
C LEU A 198 -16.17 9.96 -1.05
N ASP A 199 -15.91 10.36 -2.29
CA ASP A 199 -15.17 9.56 -3.27
C ASP A 199 -13.72 9.30 -2.84
N GLU A 200 -13.09 10.24 -2.12
CA GLU A 200 -11.73 10.11 -1.58
C GLU A 200 -11.68 9.28 -0.29
N VAL A 201 -12.63 9.50 0.62
CA VAL A 201 -12.58 8.89 1.95
C VAL A 201 -13.19 7.48 2.01
N ARG A 202 -14.11 7.13 1.10
CA ARG A 202 -14.67 5.78 1.00
C ARG A 202 -13.62 4.80 0.50
N TYR A 203 -13.48 3.67 1.18
CA TYR A 203 -12.73 2.55 0.63
C TYR A 203 -13.51 1.97 -0.55
N ARG A 204 -12.82 1.79 -1.67
CA ARG A 204 -13.35 1.12 -2.86
C ARG A 204 -12.34 0.08 -3.30
N GLU A 205 -12.86 -1.05 -3.75
CA GLU A 205 -12.08 -2.16 -4.24
C GLU A 205 -12.52 -2.56 -5.64
N CYS A 206 -11.60 -3.10 -6.41
CA CYS A 206 -11.87 -3.60 -7.74
C CYS A 206 -12.88 -4.76 -7.70
N ARG A 207 -13.84 -4.75 -8.62
CA ARG A 207 -14.82 -5.85 -8.78
C ARG A 207 -14.19 -7.21 -9.12
N ILE A 208 -12.97 -7.24 -9.67
CA ILE A 208 -12.30 -8.47 -10.11
C ILE A 208 -11.22 -8.93 -9.14
N CYS A 209 -10.38 -8.01 -8.65
CA CYS A 209 -9.18 -8.34 -7.88
C CYS A 209 -9.17 -7.60 -6.53
N VAL A 210 -8.08 -7.77 -5.76
CA VAL A 210 -7.94 -7.21 -4.40
C VAL A 210 -7.28 -5.83 -4.36
N ASN A 211 -7.13 -5.17 -5.51
CA ASN A 211 -6.67 -3.79 -5.57
C ASN A 211 -7.79 -2.84 -5.13
N GLY A 212 -7.48 -1.88 -4.29
CA GLY A 212 -8.39 -0.81 -3.88
C GLY A 212 -7.73 0.56 -3.85
N ASN A 213 -8.53 1.59 -3.59
CA ASN A 213 -8.08 2.98 -3.59
C ASN A 213 -7.19 3.37 -2.39
N ARG A 214 -6.94 2.46 -1.43
CA ARG A 214 -5.86 2.61 -0.44
C ARG A 214 -4.47 2.53 -1.06
N ASN A 215 -4.34 1.77 -2.15
CA ASN A 215 -3.06 1.62 -2.84
C ASN A 215 -2.87 2.82 -3.77
N PRO A 216 -1.93 3.74 -3.48
CA PRO A 216 -1.95 5.08 -4.06
C PRO A 216 -1.36 5.12 -5.48
N VAL A 217 -1.08 3.95 -6.06
CA VAL A 217 -0.65 3.76 -7.46
C VAL A 217 -1.71 3.06 -8.30
N ILE A 218 -2.86 2.73 -7.71
CA ILE A 218 -4.01 2.10 -8.37
C ILE A 218 -5.05 3.18 -8.64
N ARG A 219 -5.64 3.13 -9.83
CA ARG A 219 -6.79 3.97 -10.20
C ARG A 219 -7.99 3.08 -10.44
N LEU A 220 -9.11 3.38 -9.81
CA LEU A 220 -10.37 2.70 -10.06
C LEU A 220 -11.19 3.52 -11.05
N SER A 221 -11.75 2.85 -12.06
CA SER A 221 -12.73 3.45 -12.96
C SER A 221 -14.08 3.66 -12.26
N GLY A 222 -14.96 4.47 -12.85
CA GLY A 222 -16.33 4.64 -12.38
C GLY A 222 -17.12 3.33 -12.32
N GLU A 223 -16.81 2.37 -13.20
CA GLU A 223 -17.39 1.02 -13.23
C GLU A 223 -16.84 0.08 -12.13
N GLY A 224 -15.87 0.53 -11.33
CA GLY A 224 -15.29 -0.25 -10.25
C GLY A 224 -14.18 -1.22 -10.68
N TYR A 225 -13.52 -1.00 -11.82
CA TYR A 225 -12.36 -1.78 -12.24
C TYR A 225 -11.06 -1.00 -11.97
N CYS A 226 -10.03 -1.67 -11.44
CA CYS A 226 -8.70 -1.06 -11.41
C CYS A 226 -8.11 -0.96 -12.83
N ASP A 227 -7.21 0.00 -13.02
CA ASP A 227 -6.48 0.25 -14.26
C ASP A 227 -5.82 -1.02 -14.84
N ILE A 228 -5.33 -1.91 -13.98
CA ILE A 228 -4.73 -3.19 -14.38
C ILE A 228 -5.79 -4.15 -14.94
N CYS A 229 -6.89 -4.35 -14.23
CA CYS A 229 -7.97 -5.25 -14.67
C CYS A 229 -8.68 -4.71 -15.92
N ALA A 230 -8.90 -3.39 -15.99
CA ALA A 230 -9.51 -2.74 -17.14
C ALA A 230 -8.65 -2.95 -18.40
N GLN A 231 -7.34 -2.71 -18.31
CA GLN A 231 -6.43 -2.95 -19.43
C GLN A 231 -6.35 -4.43 -19.81
N PHE A 232 -6.25 -5.34 -18.84
CA PHE A 232 -6.21 -6.77 -19.13
C PHE A 232 -7.48 -7.23 -19.87
N ARG A 233 -8.67 -6.83 -19.40
CA ARG A 233 -9.94 -7.17 -20.07
C ARG A 233 -9.99 -6.65 -21.51
N LYS A 234 -9.54 -5.41 -21.72
CA LYS A 234 -9.62 -4.76 -23.03
C LYS A 234 -8.63 -5.34 -24.05
N TYR A 235 -7.43 -5.69 -23.61
CA TYR A 235 -6.31 -5.95 -24.54
C TYR A 235 -5.73 -7.37 -24.46
N PHE A 236 -6.10 -8.20 -23.48
CA PHE A 236 -5.62 -9.58 -23.42
C PHE A 236 -6.11 -10.39 -24.63
N ARG A 237 -5.17 -10.96 -25.39
CA ARG A 237 -5.47 -11.82 -26.54
C ARG A 237 -4.90 -13.21 -26.33
N LYS A 238 -5.76 -14.23 -26.42
CA LYS A 238 -5.35 -15.64 -26.31
C LYS A 238 -4.44 -16.07 -27.47
N SER A 239 -4.59 -15.48 -28.65
CA SER A 239 -3.75 -15.77 -29.83
C SER A 239 -2.27 -15.51 -29.56
N ILE A 240 -1.93 -14.39 -28.92
CA ILE A 240 -0.54 -14.07 -28.53
C ILE A 240 0.08 -15.20 -27.71
N LEU A 241 -0.64 -15.73 -26.71
CA LEU A 241 -0.14 -16.85 -25.91
C LEU A 241 -0.03 -18.16 -26.70
N LYS A 242 -0.94 -18.41 -27.65
CA LYS A 242 -0.83 -19.57 -28.54
C LYS A 242 0.44 -19.48 -29.40
N ASP A 243 0.77 -18.29 -29.89
CA ASP A 243 1.96 -18.07 -30.73
C ASP A 243 3.25 -18.21 -29.89
N GLU A 244 3.26 -17.60 -28.70
CA GLU A 244 4.37 -17.78 -27.75
C GLU A 244 4.56 -19.25 -27.35
N LEU A 245 3.46 -20.00 -27.19
CA LEU A 245 3.53 -21.42 -26.84
C LEU A 245 4.10 -22.25 -27.98
N ARG A 246 3.72 -21.98 -29.23
CA ARG A 246 4.32 -22.64 -30.41
C ARG A 246 5.81 -22.36 -30.51
N ALA A 247 6.21 -21.09 -30.38
CA ALA A 247 7.62 -20.68 -30.40
C ALA A 247 8.44 -21.21 -29.21
N PHE A 248 7.82 -21.38 -28.04
CA PHE A 248 8.47 -21.98 -26.88
C PHE A 248 8.65 -23.50 -27.06
N THR A 249 7.62 -24.19 -27.52
CA THR A 249 7.64 -25.66 -27.68
C THR A 249 8.56 -26.10 -28.81
N SER A 250 8.75 -25.27 -29.84
CA SER A 250 9.69 -25.56 -30.93
C SER A 250 11.16 -25.56 -30.52
N GLN A 251 11.50 -25.22 -29.27
CA GLN A 251 12.87 -25.22 -28.73
C GLN A 251 13.30 -26.58 -28.16
N VAL A 252 12.38 -27.53 -28.00
CA VAL A 252 12.70 -28.88 -27.51
C VAL A 252 13.77 -29.51 -28.40
N GLY A 253 14.84 -30.01 -27.78
CA GLY A 253 15.97 -30.64 -28.48
C GLY A 253 16.94 -29.68 -29.18
N LYS A 254 16.68 -28.36 -29.19
CA LYS A 254 17.50 -27.35 -29.91
C LYS A 254 18.57 -26.66 -29.04
N GLY A 255 18.71 -27.10 -27.80
CA GLY A 255 19.69 -26.59 -26.84
C GLY A 255 21.14 -26.85 -27.20
N HIS A 256 22.02 -25.95 -26.76
CA HIS A 256 23.48 -26.13 -26.80
C HIS A 256 23.99 -26.63 -25.43
N ARG A 257 25.15 -27.31 -25.41
CA ARG A 257 25.80 -27.80 -24.17
C ARG A 257 24.87 -28.65 -23.27
N GLY A 258 24.00 -29.44 -23.90
CA GLY A 258 23.14 -30.41 -23.22
C GLY A 258 21.82 -29.87 -22.66
N PHE A 259 21.52 -28.57 -22.74
CA PHE A 259 20.27 -28.00 -22.21
C PHE A 259 19.55 -27.12 -23.21
N ASP A 260 18.24 -27.33 -23.33
CA ASP A 260 17.35 -26.47 -24.11
C ASP A 260 16.98 -25.20 -23.31
N ILE A 261 16.75 -25.37 -22.01
CA ILE A 261 16.23 -24.34 -21.12
C ILE A 261 16.83 -24.41 -19.72
N MET A 262 16.89 -23.25 -19.05
CA MET A 262 17.13 -23.16 -17.61
C MET A 262 15.81 -22.94 -16.89
N VAL A 263 15.58 -23.64 -15.78
CA VAL A 263 14.29 -23.61 -15.08
C VAL A 263 14.49 -23.22 -13.61
N GLY A 264 13.97 -22.05 -13.23
CA GLY A 264 14.06 -21.57 -11.85
C GLY A 264 13.05 -22.29 -10.94
N ILE A 265 13.54 -22.97 -9.92
CA ILE A 265 12.72 -23.75 -8.98
C ILE A 265 12.95 -23.35 -7.52
N SER A 266 11.90 -23.40 -6.71
CA SER A 266 11.95 -23.18 -5.25
C SER A 266 11.49 -24.40 -4.45
N GLY A 267 11.04 -25.47 -5.12
CA GLY A 267 10.36 -26.60 -4.50
C GLY A 267 8.90 -26.31 -4.10
N GLY A 268 8.43 -25.07 -4.28
CA GLY A 268 7.04 -24.67 -4.08
C GLY A 268 6.12 -25.10 -5.23
N LYS A 269 4.81 -25.11 -4.94
CA LYS A 269 3.74 -25.64 -5.80
C LYS A 269 3.86 -25.30 -7.30
N ASP A 270 4.07 -24.03 -7.65
CA ASP A 270 3.99 -23.58 -9.05
C ASP A 270 5.24 -24.01 -9.80
N SER A 271 6.40 -23.92 -9.13
CA SER A 271 7.68 -24.30 -9.70
C SER A 271 7.83 -25.80 -9.87
N SER A 272 7.31 -26.60 -8.92
CA SER A 272 7.30 -28.06 -9.02
C SER A 272 6.36 -28.55 -10.12
N ALA A 273 5.12 -28.00 -10.18
CA ALA A 273 4.18 -28.32 -11.24
C ALA A 273 4.69 -27.92 -12.63
N MET A 274 5.34 -26.75 -12.72
CA MET A 274 6.03 -26.32 -13.95
C MET A 274 7.14 -27.30 -14.34
N LEU A 275 8.04 -27.66 -13.42
CA LEU A 275 9.17 -28.53 -13.73
C LEU A 275 8.68 -29.88 -14.27
N ARG A 276 7.68 -30.49 -13.63
CA ARG A 276 7.04 -31.71 -14.12
C ARG A 276 6.43 -31.55 -15.50
N GLN A 277 5.77 -30.43 -15.77
CA GLN A 277 5.13 -30.18 -17.06
C GLN A 277 6.15 -29.97 -18.19
N LEU A 278 7.30 -29.36 -17.91
CA LEU A 278 8.37 -29.16 -18.88
C LEU A 278 9.14 -30.46 -19.14
N GLN A 279 9.43 -31.23 -18.08
CA GLN A 279 10.06 -32.55 -18.17
C GLN A 279 9.25 -33.51 -19.05
N LYS A 280 7.92 -33.55 -18.88
CA LYS A 280 7.03 -34.37 -19.71
C LYS A 280 6.96 -33.95 -21.19
N ARG A 281 7.39 -32.73 -21.52
CA ARG A 281 7.44 -32.24 -22.90
C ARG A 281 8.77 -32.50 -23.59
N GLY A 282 9.69 -33.22 -22.94
CA GLY A 282 10.97 -33.61 -23.52
C GLY A 282 12.04 -32.52 -23.51
N PHE A 283 11.83 -31.41 -22.79
CA PHE A 283 12.89 -30.42 -22.63
C PHE A 283 14.08 -31.00 -21.87
N ARG A 284 15.29 -30.78 -22.39
CA ARG A 284 16.53 -30.96 -21.62
C ARG A 284 16.72 -29.76 -20.70
N ILE A 285 16.60 -29.99 -19.39
CA ILE A 285 16.44 -28.91 -18.40
C ILE A 285 17.68 -28.83 -17.49
N LEU A 286 18.19 -27.62 -17.32
CA LEU A 286 19.03 -27.27 -16.18
C LEU A 286 18.17 -26.55 -15.13
N ALA A 287 17.78 -27.24 -14.06
CA ALA A 287 17.05 -26.63 -12.96
C ALA A 287 18.00 -25.83 -12.06
N PHE A 288 17.54 -24.71 -11.52
CA PHE A 288 18.35 -23.92 -10.60
C PHE A 288 17.53 -23.19 -9.52
N SER A 289 18.20 -22.85 -8.42
CA SER A 289 17.70 -21.89 -7.43
C SER A 289 18.75 -20.81 -7.18
N PHE A 290 18.34 -19.55 -7.15
CA PHE A 290 19.22 -18.49 -6.68
C PHE A 290 19.30 -18.47 -5.17
N ASP A 291 20.52 -18.54 -4.65
CA ASP A 291 20.81 -18.23 -3.28
C ASP A 291 20.95 -16.72 -3.11
N THR A 292 19.92 -16.14 -2.52
CA THR A 292 19.87 -14.72 -2.18
C THR A 292 20.41 -14.42 -0.79
N GLY A 293 20.73 -15.44 0.01
CA GLY A 293 21.07 -15.33 1.42
C GLY A 293 19.89 -15.09 2.37
N TYR A 294 18.70 -14.78 1.85
CA TYR A 294 17.49 -14.52 2.63
C TYR A 294 16.31 -15.46 2.30
N TYR A 295 16.59 -16.59 1.66
CA TYR A 295 15.65 -17.72 1.63
C TYR A 295 15.85 -18.62 2.85
N PRO A 296 14.77 -19.17 3.43
CA PRO A 296 14.89 -20.24 4.42
C PRO A 296 15.70 -21.42 3.87
N LYS A 297 16.58 -22.03 4.70
CA LYS A 297 17.46 -23.14 4.27
C LYS A 297 16.68 -24.30 3.62
N HIS A 298 15.47 -24.60 4.09
CA HIS A 298 14.64 -25.68 3.57
C HIS A 298 14.18 -25.48 2.12
N VAL A 299 14.20 -24.24 1.58
CA VAL A 299 13.82 -23.97 0.19
C VAL A 299 14.75 -24.71 -0.78
N PHE A 300 16.05 -24.71 -0.50
CA PHE A 300 17.05 -25.36 -1.37
C PHE A 300 16.96 -26.89 -1.27
N SER A 301 16.77 -27.45 -0.07
CA SER A 301 16.64 -28.90 0.08
C SER A 301 15.37 -29.44 -0.58
N ARG A 302 14.26 -28.68 -0.54
CA ARG A 302 13.04 -29.02 -1.28
C ARG A 302 13.23 -28.92 -2.79
N ALA A 303 13.85 -27.86 -3.28
CA ALA A 303 14.14 -27.69 -4.70
C ALA A 303 14.99 -28.86 -5.24
N ALA A 304 16.06 -29.21 -4.52
CA ALA A 304 16.93 -30.33 -4.87
C ALA A 304 16.17 -31.67 -4.87
N ARG A 305 15.31 -31.91 -3.86
CA ARG A 305 14.47 -33.12 -3.79
C ARG A 305 13.54 -33.24 -4.99
N VAL A 306 12.85 -32.16 -5.36
CA VAL A 306 11.93 -32.14 -6.51
C VAL A 306 12.68 -32.39 -7.80
N ALA A 307 13.85 -31.77 -7.99
CA ALA A 307 14.68 -32.01 -9.18
C ALA A 307 15.14 -33.46 -9.28
N ARG A 308 15.64 -34.03 -8.17
CA ARG A 308 16.06 -35.44 -8.09
C ARG A 308 14.92 -36.41 -8.39
N GLN A 309 13.75 -36.20 -7.81
CA GLN A 309 12.55 -37.02 -8.06
C GLN A 309 12.14 -37.02 -9.55
N LEU A 310 12.41 -35.92 -10.26
CA LEU A 310 12.08 -35.78 -11.68
C LEU A 310 13.25 -36.12 -12.61
N GLY A 311 14.39 -36.58 -12.09
CA GLY A 311 15.57 -36.91 -12.89
C GLY A 311 16.18 -35.70 -13.59
N VAL A 312 16.07 -34.50 -13.02
CA VAL A 312 16.55 -33.25 -13.63
C VAL A 312 17.78 -32.73 -12.89
N GLN A 313 18.81 -32.29 -13.63
CA GLN A 313 19.99 -31.67 -13.04
C GLN A 313 19.63 -30.38 -12.30
N TYR A 314 20.22 -30.20 -11.12
CA TYR A 314 19.96 -29.05 -10.25
C TYR A 314 21.23 -28.30 -9.87
N LYS A 315 21.19 -26.96 -9.89
CA LYS A 315 22.25 -26.10 -9.37
C LYS A 315 21.71 -25.03 -8.41
N ARG A 316 22.38 -24.86 -7.27
CA ARG A 316 22.24 -23.67 -6.42
C ARG A 316 23.27 -22.64 -6.90
N ILE A 317 22.82 -21.42 -7.18
CA ILE A 317 23.65 -20.36 -7.75
C ILE A 317 23.67 -19.17 -6.81
N ASP A 318 24.85 -18.72 -6.39
CA ASP A 318 24.98 -17.50 -5.57
C ASP A 318 24.68 -16.25 -6.40
N ILE A 319 23.77 -15.40 -5.90
CA ILE A 319 23.38 -14.17 -6.56
C ILE A 319 24.28 -12.98 -6.25
N ARG A 320 25.07 -13.04 -5.17
CA ARG A 320 25.89 -11.92 -4.67
C ARG A 320 26.84 -11.32 -5.71
N PRO A 321 27.49 -12.12 -6.60
CA PRO A 321 28.31 -11.57 -7.68
C PRO A 321 27.56 -10.66 -8.66
N TYR A 322 26.23 -10.74 -8.71
CA TYR A 322 25.39 -9.93 -9.60
C TYR A 322 24.87 -8.64 -8.96
N ILE A 323 25.13 -8.43 -7.66
CA ILE A 323 24.70 -7.23 -6.94
C ILE A 323 25.65 -6.09 -7.27
N ARG A 324 25.15 -5.05 -7.96
CA ARG A 324 25.95 -3.86 -8.26
C ARG A 324 26.19 -3.03 -7.00
N PRO A 325 27.26 -2.21 -6.95
CA PRO A 325 27.48 -1.26 -5.85
C PRO A 325 26.25 -0.38 -5.57
N ILE A 326 25.59 0.11 -6.63
CA ILE A 326 24.36 0.90 -6.50
C ILE A 326 23.19 0.12 -5.89
N ASP A 327 23.10 -1.19 -6.14
CA ASP A 327 22.07 -2.04 -5.56
C ASP A 327 22.37 -2.29 -4.07
N ARG A 328 23.64 -2.50 -3.70
CA ARG A 328 24.08 -2.58 -2.28
C ARG A 328 23.72 -1.32 -1.51
N ARG A 329 23.97 -0.13 -2.09
CA ARG A 329 23.55 1.14 -1.50
C ARG A 329 22.03 1.21 -1.29
N SER A 330 21.23 0.75 -2.26
CA SER A 330 19.78 0.63 -2.10
C SER A 330 19.36 -0.35 -1.00
N PHE A 331 20.08 -1.46 -0.81
CA PHE A 331 19.85 -2.37 0.32
C PHE A 331 20.13 -1.69 1.66
N ALA A 332 21.24 -0.95 1.77
CA ALA A 332 21.60 -0.21 2.98
C ALA A 332 20.57 0.87 3.33
N LEU A 333 20.15 1.66 2.34
CA LEU A 333 19.09 2.66 2.50
C LEU A 333 17.76 2.01 2.89
N THR A 334 17.44 0.84 2.32
CA THR A 334 16.23 0.09 2.68
C THR A 334 16.31 -0.38 4.13
N ALA A 335 17.43 -0.92 4.58
CA ALA A 335 17.61 -1.28 5.99
C ALA A 335 17.40 -0.07 6.91
N ALA A 336 18.05 1.05 6.62
CA ALA A 336 17.91 2.28 7.39
C ALA A 336 16.45 2.78 7.47
N LEU A 337 15.71 2.77 6.34
CA LEU A 337 14.28 3.12 6.33
C LEU A 337 13.47 2.22 7.28
N TYR A 338 13.77 0.93 7.29
CA TYR A 338 13.08 -0.04 8.13
C TYR A 338 13.53 -0.02 9.60
N ASP A 339 14.62 0.68 9.95
CA ASP A 339 15.04 0.92 11.33
C ASP A 339 14.36 2.15 11.96
N GLU A 340 13.84 3.10 11.17
CA GLU A 340 13.20 4.33 11.68
C GLU A 340 11.97 4.05 12.57
N LYS A 341 11.78 4.77 13.69
CA LYS A 341 10.60 4.54 14.55
C LYS A 341 9.28 4.90 13.83
N PRO A 342 8.21 4.08 13.96
CA PRO A 342 6.90 4.38 13.37
C PRO A 342 6.39 5.77 13.77
N SER A 343 6.01 6.57 12.77
CA SER A 343 5.41 7.90 12.96
C SER A 343 4.54 8.26 11.76
N PRO A 344 3.60 9.22 11.89
CA PRO A 344 2.80 9.71 10.76
C PRO A 344 3.65 10.24 9.60
N LYS A 345 4.73 10.98 9.91
CA LYS A 345 5.72 11.45 8.93
C LYS A 345 6.40 10.29 8.20
N LEU A 346 6.71 9.21 8.92
CA LEU A 346 7.26 7.99 8.31
C LEU A 346 6.23 7.30 7.40
N SER A 347 4.95 7.24 7.79
CA SER A 347 3.88 6.70 6.93
C SER A 347 3.75 7.47 5.61
N GLU A 348 3.83 8.80 5.64
CA GLU A 348 3.85 9.63 4.42
C GLU A 348 5.10 9.35 3.58
N LYS A 349 6.28 9.27 4.20
CA LYS A 349 7.54 8.89 3.55
C LYS A 349 7.44 7.51 2.89
N PHE A 350 6.85 6.52 3.56
CA PHE A 350 6.60 5.18 3.01
C PHE A 350 5.69 5.22 1.78
N ARG A 351 4.57 5.97 1.85
CA ARG A 351 3.65 6.11 0.70
C ARG A 351 4.33 6.79 -0.49
N ARG A 352 5.16 7.82 -0.24
CA ARG A 352 5.95 8.49 -1.29
C ARG A 352 6.95 7.53 -1.92
N LEU A 353 7.78 6.86 -1.11
CA LEU A 353 8.79 5.90 -1.57
C LEU A 353 8.18 4.68 -2.26
N TYR A 354 6.98 4.25 -1.85
CA TYR A 354 6.24 3.18 -2.51
C TYR A 354 5.85 3.56 -3.95
N LYS A 355 5.40 4.81 -4.17
CA LYS A 355 5.12 5.33 -5.52
C LYS A 355 6.41 5.46 -6.33
N GLU A 356 7.45 6.01 -5.74
CA GLU A 356 8.73 6.29 -6.36
C GLU A 356 9.49 5.01 -6.74
N GLY A 357 9.51 4.00 -5.88
CA GLY A 357 10.15 2.71 -6.15
C GLY A 357 9.64 2.03 -7.43
N ARG A 358 8.40 2.30 -7.86
CA ARG A 358 7.90 1.82 -9.16
C ARG A 358 8.58 2.46 -10.38
N LYS A 359 9.21 3.62 -10.24
CA LYS A 359 9.95 4.27 -11.33
C LYS A 359 11.39 3.75 -11.43
N HIS A 360 11.93 3.18 -10.35
CA HIS A 360 13.36 2.88 -10.22
C HIS A 360 13.69 1.39 -10.03
N TYR A 361 12.74 0.47 -10.23
CA TYR A 361 12.98 -0.98 -10.08
C TYR A 361 13.57 -1.66 -11.33
N SER A 362 13.78 -0.92 -12.42
CA SER A 362 14.41 -1.43 -13.64
C SER A 362 15.88 -1.78 -13.41
N VAL A 363 16.37 -2.84 -14.05
CA VAL A 363 17.81 -3.20 -14.05
C VAL A 363 18.71 -2.14 -14.69
N LYS A 364 18.14 -1.27 -15.52
CA LYS A 364 18.85 -0.13 -16.15
C LYS A 364 18.97 1.07 -15.20
N CYS A 365 18.29 1.05 -14.06
CA CYS A 365 18.31 2.17 -13.12
C CYS A 365 19.70 2.29 -12.46
N SER A 366 20.21 3.52 -12.45
CA SER A 366 21.45 3.95 -11.79
C SER A 366 21.22 4.68 -10.46
N HIS A 367 19.97 4.82 -10.01
CA HIS A 367 19.64 5.52 -8.77
C HIS A 367 19.73 4.57 -7.56
N ALA A 368 20.28 5.08 -6.45
CA ALA A 368 20.22 4.45 -5.14
C ALA A 368 19.13 5.12 -4.30
N LEU A 369 18.12 4.33 -3.95
CA LEU A 369 16.99 4.73 -3.13
C LEU A 369 16.50 3.55 -2.29
N PRO A 370 15.85 3.78 -1.14
CA PRO A 370 15.22 2.71 -0.36
C PRO A 370 13.94 2.20 -1.05
N PHE A 371 13.62 0.92 -0.84
CA PHE A 371 12.43 0.28 -1.41
C PHE A 371 11.49 -0.25 -0.33
N VAL A 372 10.26 0.26 -0.31
CA VAL A 372 9.19 -0.29 0.55
C VAL A 372 8.76 -1.69 0.10
N ARG A 373 8.77 -1.97 -1.20
CA ARG A 373 8.55 -3.33 -1.71
C ARG A 373 9.91 -3.99 -1.94
N THR A 374 10.33 -4.82 -0.99
CA THR A 374 11.60 -5.56 -1.04
C THR A 374 11.79 -6.37 -2.34
N CYS A 375 10.71 -6.94 -2.88
CA CYS A 375 10.73 -7.65 -4.16
C CYS A 375 11.16 -6.76 -5.34
N GLN A 376 10.88 -5.45 -5.33
CA GLN A 376 11.33 -4.54 -6.39
C GLN A 376 12.85 -4.39 -6.38
N LEU A 377 13.46 -4.28 -5.20
CA LEU A 377 14.91 -4.22 -5.06
C LEU A 377 15.56 -5.56 -5.46
N CYS A 378 15.01 -6.68 -4.99
CA CYS A 378 15.46 -8.02 -5.37
C CYS A 378 15.47 -8.21 -6.91
N ARG A 379 14.44 -7.72 -7.62
CA ARG A 379 14.37 -7.82 -9.10
C ARG A 379 15.51 -7.10 -9.83
N ARG A 380 16.09 -6.03 -9.26
CA ARG A 380 17.26 -5.35 -9.87
C ARG A 380 18.48 -6.27 -9.97
N VAL A 381 18.59 -7.22 -9.04
CA VAL A 381 19.66 -8.23 -9.01
C VAL A 381 19.26 -9.47 -9.82
N VAL A 382 18.10 -10.05 -9.53
CA VAL A 382 17.67 -11.35 -10.06
C VAL A 382 17.54 -11.36 -11.58
N ILE A 383 17.05 -10.28 -12.19
CA ILE A 383 16.94 -10.19 -13.66
C ILE A 383 18.32 -10.18 -14.34
N ARG A 384 19.34 -9.58 -13.69
CA ARG A 384 20.72 -9.58 -14.21
C ARG A 384 21.33 -10.98 -14.10
N ALA A 385 21.11 -11.65 -12.98
CA ALA A 385 21.58 -13.02 -12.76
C ALA A 385 20.97 -13.99 -13.78
N TYR A 386 19.66 -13.91 -14.08
CA TYR A 386 19.05 -14.75 -15.12
C TYR A 386 19.73 -14.58 -16.48
N TYR A 387 20.02 -13.34 -16.88
CA TYR A 387 20.67 -13.07 -18.16
C TYR A 387 22.09 -13.67 -18.20
N ALA A 388 22.90 -13.39 -17.16
CA ALA A 388 24.29 -13.82 -17.13
C ALA A 388 24.44 -15.35 -17.02
N GLU A 389 23.65 -16.01 -16.17
CA GLU A 389 23.70 -17.45 -15.99
C GLU A 389 23.19 -18.21 -17.22
N ALA A 390 22.15 -17.70 -17.89
CA ALA A 390 21.70 -18.26 -19.16
C ALA A 390 22.83 -18.28 -20.19
N LEU A 391 23.54 -17.16 -20.37
CA LEU A 391 24.67 -17.09 -21.30
C LEU A 391 25.83 -18.01 -20.89
N LYS A 392 26.18 -18.04 -19.61
CA LYS A 392 27.24 -18.91 -19.06
C LYS A 392 26.98 -20.38 -19.36
N HIS A 393 25.72 -20.80 -19.29
CA HIS A 393 25.29 -22.17 -19.56
C HIS A 393 24.93 -22.44 -21.03
N GLY A 394 25.11 -21.48 -21.94
CA GLY A 394 24.82 -21.67 -23.37
C GLY A 394 23.33 -21.73 -23.70
N VAL A 395 22.46 -21.25 -22.80
CA VAL A 395 21.01 -21.28 -22.92
C VAL A 395 20.46 -19.91 -23.29
N ARG A 396 19.39 -19.89 -24.11
CA ARG A 396 18.70 -18.66 -24.54
C ARG A 396 17.38 -18.41 -23.84
N THR A 397 16.88 -19.38 -23.08
CA THR A 397 15.56 -19.33 -22.45
C THR A 397 15.62 -19.73 -20.97
N VAL A 398 15.16 -18.83 -20.10
CA VAL A 398 14.96 -19.10 -18.67
C VAL A 398 13.47 -19.16 -18.39
N VAL A 399 13.01 -20.23 -17.76
CA VAL A 399 11.60 -20.47 -17.46
C VAL A 399 11.36 -20.36 -15.95
N LEU A 400 10.35 -19.58 -15.57
CA LEU A 400 10.02 -19.28 -14.18
C LEU A 400 8.62 -19.79 -13.82
N GLY A 401 8.53 -20.45 -12.67
CA GLY A 401 7.28 -20.94 -12.09
C GLY A 401 6.56 -19.87 -11.28
N ILE A 402 6.57 -18.62 -11.76
CA ILE A 402 5.93 -17.48 -11.06
C ILE A 402 4.67 -17.11 -11.83
N ASN A 403 3.58 -16.89 -11.09
CA ASN A 403 2.28 -16.45 -11.58
C ASN A 403 2.31 -14.98 -12.02
N GLU A 404 3.15 -14.65 -12.99
CA GLU A 404 3.36 -13.31 -13.52
C GLU A 404 3.15 -13.30 -15.04
N TRP A 405 2.91 -12.11 -15.57
CA TRP A 405 2.74 -11.82 -16.99
C TRP A 405 3.40 -10.47 -17.29
N ALA A 406 3.85 -10.27 -18.52
CA ALA A 406 4.44 -9.01 -18.97
C ALA A 406 3.36 -8.12 -19.60
N HIS A 407 3.30 -6.87 -19.15
CA HIS A 407 2.54 -5.81 -19.80
C HIS A 407 3.50 -4.98 -20.65
N LEU A 408 3.41 -5.10 -21.97
CA LEU A 408 4.29 -4.41 -22.90
C LEU A 408 3.51 -3.33 -23.65
N SER A 409 3.67 -2.08 -23.21
CA SER A 409 3.22 -0.91 -23.96
C SER A 409 4.34 -0.43 -24.88
N LYS A 410 4.06 -0.29 -26.18
CA LYS A 410 4.94 0.36 -27.16
C LYS A 410 4.28 1.65 -27.64
N HIS A 411 5.06 2.70 -27.90
CA HIS A 411 4.53 3.94 -28.50
C HIS A 411 3.80 3.61 -29.80
N GLY A 412 2.59 4.16 -29.97
CA GLY A 412 1.76 3.97 -31.17
C GLY A 412 1.11 2.59 -31.33
N ARG A 413 1.20 1.68 -30.34
CA ARG A 413 0.54 0.35 -30.42
C ARG A 413 -0.25 0.03 -29.15
N ALA A 414 -1.32 -0.74 -29.33
CA ALA A 414 -2.08 -1.29 -28.21
C ALA A 414 -1.15 -2.14 -27.31
N PRO A 415 -1.33 -2.10 -25.98
CA PRO A 415 -0.50 -2.88 -25.09
C PRO A 415 -0.73 -4.38 -25.27
N GLU A 416 0.34 -5.15 -25.16
CA GLU A 416 0.29 -6.61 -25.27
C GLU A 416 0.56 -7.27 -23.91
N PHE A 417 -0.16 -8.36 -23.67
CA PHE A 417 -0.03 -9.18 -22.47
C PHE A 417 0.66 -10.49 -22.88
N ARG A 418 1.93 -10.63 -22.48
CA ARG A 418 2.80 -11.73 -22.91
C ARG A 418 3.26 -12.57 -21.73
N ALA A 419 3.52 -13.85 -21.98
CA ALA A 419 4.19 -14.72 -21.03
C ALA A 419 5.71 -14.58 -21.11
N THR A 420 6.24 -14.11 -22.24
CA THR A 420 7.68 -13.99 -22.46
C THR A 420 8.14 -12.55 -22.36
N ARG A 421 9.27 -12.34 -21.68
CA ARG A 421 10.00 -11.06 -21.67
C ARG A 421 11.41 -11.28 -22.21
N VAL A 422 11.77 -10.52 -23.24
CA VAL A 422 13.10 -10.61 -23.86
C VAL A 422 14.06 -9.64 -23.16
N LEU A 423 15.20 -10.16 -22.69
CA LEU A 423 16.31 -9.40 -22.12
C LEU A 423 17.42 -9.27 -23.16
N LYS A 424 17.70 -8.03 -23.59
CA LYS A 424 18.85 -7.69 -24.44
C LYS A 424 19.55 -6.43 -23.88
N PRO A 425 20.31 -6.57 -22.78
CA PRO A 425 20.97 -5.44 -22.12
C PRO A 425 22.21 -4.93 -22.88
N PHE A 426 22.83 -5.74 -23.74
CA PHE A 426 23.99 -5.37 -24.54
C PHE A 426 23.72 -5.62 -26.03
N HIS A 427 24.18 -4.72 -26.90
CA HIS A 427 23.94 -4.81 -28.34
C HIS A 427 24.67 -5.99 -28.99
N ASN A 428 25.92 -6.21 -28.58
CA ASN A 428 26.82 -7.26 -29.06
C ASN A 428 26.59 -8.63 -28.41
N LYS A 429 25.66 -8.73 -27.45
CA LYS A 429 25.34 -10.00 -26.81
C LYS A 429 23.94 -10.47 -27.23
N PRO A 430 23.77 -11.79 -27.33
CA PRO A 430 22.49 -12.40 -27.67
C PRO A 430 21.42 -12.08 -26.61
N ALA A 431 20.17 -12.11 -27.07
CA ALA A 431 19.02 -11.94 -26.20
C ALA A 431 18.73 -13.22 -25.40
N VAL A 432 18.15 -13.05 -24.21
CA VAL A 432 17.65 -14.14 -23.37
C VAL A 432 16.16 -13.95 -23.12
N SER A 433 15.38 -14.99 -23.40
CA SER A 433 13.93 -15.00 -23.16
C SER A 433 13.63 -15.47 -21.74
N ILE A 434 12.86 -14.69 -20.99
CA ILE A 434 12.32 -15.06 -19.68
C ILE A 434 10.86 -15.45 -19.87
N VAL A 435 10.53 -16.72 -19.64
CA VAL A 435 9.20 -17.28 -19.85
C VAL A 435 8.51 -17.48 -18.51
N HIS A 436 7.39 -16.80 -18.30
CA HIS A 436 6.50 -17.02 -17.16
C HIS A 436 5.52 -18.16 -17.48
N SER A 437 5.98 -19.38 -17.19
CA SER A 437 5.30 -20.62 -17.59
C SER A 437 3.82 -20.71 -17.16
N PRO A 438 3.44 -20.38 -15.91
CA PRO A 438 2.04 -20.44 -15.51
C PRO A 438 1.11 -19.61 -16.41
N PHE A 439 1.54 -18.42 -16.85
CA PHE A 439 0.77 -17.60 -17.78
C PHE A 439 0.74 -18.19 -19.19
N LEU A 440 1.90 -18.64 -19.69
CA LEU A 440 2.02 -19.25 -21.01
C LEU A 440 1.05 -20.41 -21.20
N PHE A 441 0.95 -21.27 -20.19
CA PHE A 441 0.05 -22.42 -20.17
C PHE A 441 -1.35 -22.12 -19.63
N ARG A 442 -1.64 -20.85 -19.27
CA ARG A 442 -2.91 -20.43 -18.65
C ARG A 442 -3.32 -21.27 -17.44
N ARG A 443 -2.33 -21.67 -16.63
CA ARG A 443 -2.48 -22.64 -15.55
C ARG A 443 -3.36 -22.12 -14.42
N THR A 444 -4.37 -22.89 -14.05
CA THR A 444 -5.25 -22.60 -12.91
C THR A 444 -4.76 -23.27 -11.61
N GLU A 445 -5.28 -22.84 -10.46
CA GLU A 445 -5.08 -23.52 -9.18
C GLU A 445 -5.47 -25.01 -9.26
N LYS A 446 -6.60 -25.33 -9.92
CA LYS A 446 -7.10 -26.71 -10.06
C LYS A 446 -6.13 -27.59 -10.85
N GLU A 447 -5.62 -27.10 -11.98
CA GLU A 447 -4.64 -27.83 -12.78
C GLU A 447 -3.32 -28.00 -12.06
N THR A 448 -2.87 -26.98 -11.34
CA THR A 448 -1.67 -27.04 -10.50
C THR A 448 -1.79 -28.17 -9.48
N LYS A 449 -2.90 -28.24 -8.74
CA LYS A 449 -3.18 -29.32 -7.78
C LYS A 449 -3.18 -30.70 -8.45
N LYS A 450 -3.79 -30.82 -9.63
CA LYS A 450 -3.82 -32.09 -10.38
C LYS A 450 -2.40 -32.57 -10.74
N ILE A 451 -1.52 -31.68 -11.17
CA ILE A 451 -0.13 -32.01 -11.48
C ILE A 451 0.62 -32.42 -10.21
N LEU A 452 0.46 -31.66 -9.12
CA LEU A 452 1.13 -31.93 -7.85
C LEU A 452 0.72 -33.28 -7.24
N LYS A 453 -0.57 -33.59 -7.24
CA LYS A 453 -1.07 -34.90 -6.79
C LYS A 453 -0.46 -36.05 -7.59
N LYS A 454 -0.39 -35.91 -8.92
CA LYS A 454 0.19 -36.93 -9.82
C LYS A 454 1.69 -37.16 -9.65
N MET A 455 2.41 -36.22 -9.04
CA MET A 455 3.83 -36.37 -8.75
C MET A 455 4.12 -36.65 -7.27
N GLY A 456 3.09 -36.92 -6.45
CA GLY A 456 3.27 -37.14 -5.01
C GLY A 456 3.88 -35.93 -4.29
N TRP A 457 3.64 -34.72 -4.78
CA TRP A 457 4.10 -33.51 -4.09
C TRP A 457 3.18 -33.23 -2.89
N GLU A 458 3.79 -33.07 -1.73
CA GLU A 458 3.09 -32.78 -0.48
C GLU A 458 3.21 -31.32 -0.10
N LEU A 459 2.13 -30.78 0.47
CA LEU A 459 2.13 -29.44 1.03
C LEU A 459 3.07 -29.40 2.23
N PRO A 460 4.07 -28.50 2.26
CA PRO A 460 4.98 -28.47 3.39
C PRO A 460 4.27 -28.13 4.71
N PRO A 461 4.70 -28.73 5.84
CA PRO A 461 4.08 -28.47 7.14
C PRO A 461 4.08 -26.98 7.48
N GLY A 462 2.93 -26.48 7.94
CA GLY A 462 2.76 -25.08 8.34
C GLY A 462 2.59 -24.07 7.21
N GLU A 463 2.63 -24.50 5.94
CA GLU A 463 2.41 -23.64 4.78
C GLU A 463 0.99 -23.79 4.23
N LYS A 464 0.52 -22.76 3.52
CA LYS A 464 -0.72 -22.81 2.75
C LYS A 464 -0.40 -22.78 1.28
N LEU A 465 -1.34 -23.30 0.49
CA LEU A 465 -1.17 -23.31 -0.95
C LEU A 465 -1.07 -21.88 -1.52
N ILE A 466 -1.89 -20.93 -1.06
CA ILE A 466 -1.82 -19.52 -1.50
C ILE A 466 -1.43 -18.63 -0.32
N GLU A 467 -0.31 -17.94 -0.44
CA GLU A 467 0.25 -17.08 0.61
C GLU A 467 0.89 -15.81 0.03
N THR A 468 1.26 -14.89 0.92
CA THR A 468 2.08 -13.72 0.57
C THR A 468 3.54 -14.12 0.35
N ASN A 469 4.32 -13.26 -0.30
CA ASN A 469 5.75 -13.50 -0.49
C ASN A 469 6.54 -13.69 0.81
N ALA A 470 6.02 -13.19 1.94
CA ALA A 470 6.66 -13.33 3.25
C ALA A 470 6.68 -14.77 3.76
N ASN A 471 5.86 -15.68 3.23
CA ASN A 471 5.97 -17.09 3.59
C ASN A 471 7.32 -17.67 3.11
N SER A 472 7.75 -17.38 1.89
CA SER A 472 8.95 -18.02 1.33
C SER A 472 10.21 -17.15 1.38
N CYS A 473 10.12 -15.86 1.68
CA CYS A 473 11.26 -14.92 1.65
C CYS A 473 11.42 -14.17 2.98
N LEU A 474 12.55 -14.34 3.65
CA LEU A 474 12.82 -13.71 4.96
C LEU A 474 12.95 -12.19 4.84
N PHE A 475 13.45 -11.68 3.72
CA PHE A 475 13.53 -10.23 3.48
C PHE A 475 12.13 -9.61 3.32
N ALA A 476 11.23 -10.29 2.61
CA ALA A 476 9.82 -9.87 2.52
C ALA A 476 9.13 -9.98 3.89
N ARG A 477 9.39 -11.06 4.64
CA ARG A 477 8.85 -11.28 5.99
C ARG A 477 9.25 -10.19 6.97
N ALA A 478 10.54 -9.85 7.04
CA ALA A 478 11.05 -8.80 7.91
C ALA A 478 10.45 -7.41 7.61
N ALA A 479 10.03 -7.17 6.37
CA ALA A 479 9.45 -5.92 5.93
C ALA A 479 7.91 -5.86 6.05
N GLU A 480 7.22 -7.00 6.11
CA GLU A 480 5.77 -7.12 5.88
C GLU A 480 4.94 -6.29 6.87
N THR A 481 5.09 -6.54 8.17
CA THR A 481 4.27 -5.91 9.22
C THR A 481 4.41 -4.38 9.21
N LYS A 482 5.65 -3.88 9.13
CA LYS A 482 5.91 -2.43 9.11
C LYS A 482 5.40 -1.79 7.82
N ALA A 483 5.60 -2.43 6.66
CA ALA A 483 5.08 -1.93 5.40
C ALA A 483 3.55 -1.86 5.41
N LEU A 484 2.86 -2.91 5.87
CA LEU A 484 1.41 -2.93 6.03
C LEU A 484 0.93 -1.76 6.90
N HIS A 485 1.55 -1.58 8.07
CA HIS A 485 1.19 -0.52 9.01
C HIS A 485 1.40 0.88 8.41
N MET A 486 2.58 1.16 7.83
CA MET A 486 2.92 2.47 7.28
C MET A 486 2.14 2.82 6.00
N LEU A 487 1.78 1.82 5.19
CA LEU A 487 1.03 2.02 3.96
C LEU A 487 -0.49 2.10 4.21
N GLY A 488 -1.02 1.36 5.18
CA GLY A 488 -2.45 1.17 5.39
C GLY A 488 -3.09 0.11 4.48
N PHE A 489 -2.28 -0.63 3.72
CA PHE A 489 -2.68 -1.77 2.91
C PHE A 489 -1.50 -2.74 2.74
N HIS A 490 -1.80 -4.00 2.41
CA HIS A 490 -0.76 -5.02 2.30
C HIS A 490 0.11 -4.82 1.04
N PRO A 491 1.45 -4.76 1.16
CA PRO A 491 2.33 -4.45 0.02
C PRO A 491 2.31 -5.51 -1.09
N ASP A 492 1.82 -6.72 -0.78
CA ASP A 492 1.69 -7.82 -1.73
C ASP A 492 0.36 -7.84 -2.50
N ALA A 493 -0.58 -6.94 -2.16
CA ALA A 493 -1.87 -6.84 -2.84
C ALA A 493 -1.73 -6.61 -4.35
N THR A 494 -0.69 -5.88 -4.78
CA THR A 494 -0.42 -5.65 -6.21
C THR A 494 -0.03 -6.95 -6.94
N ARG A 495 0.72 -7.87 -6.30
CA ARG A 495 1.07 -9.16 -6.90
C ARG A 495 -0.17 -10.04 -6.98
N LEU A 496 -0.84 -10.27 -5.85
CA LEU A 496 -2.02 -11.13 -5.79
C LEU A 496 -3.15 -10.62 -6.69
N SER A 497 -3.30 -9.31 -6.84
CA SER A 497 -4.25 -8.74 -7.79
C SER A 497 -3.96 -9.17 -9.23
N ARG A 498 -2.69 -9.17 -9.65
CA ARG A 498 -2.29 -9.63 -11.00
C ARG A 498 -2.57 -11.11 -11.19
N GLU A 499 -2.47 -11.91 -10.14
CA GLU A 499 -2.78 -13.33 -10.20
C GLU A 499 -4.28 -13.59 -10.37
N VAL A 500 -5.10 -12.85 -9.62
CA VAL A 500 -6.56 -12.88 -9.76
C VAL A 500 -6.97 -12.39 -11.16
N THR A 501 -6.38 -11.29 -11.65
CA THR A 501 -6.66 -10.75 -13.00
C THR A 501 -6.46 -11.78 -14.10
N ALA A 502 -5.40 -12.60 -14.02
CA ALA A 502 -5.09 -13.63 -15.01
C ALA A 502 -5.81 -14.96 -14.77
N GLY A 503 -6.56 -15.09 -13.67
CA GLY A 503 -7.31 -16.31 -13.32
C GLY A 503 -6.48 -17.43 -12.69
N PHE A 504 -5.28 -17.14 -12.18
CA PHE A 504 -4.45 -18.15 -11.50
C PHE A 504 -5.06 -18.60 -10.17
N ILE A 505 -5.63 -17.63 -9.43
CA ILE A 505 -6.29 -17.80 -8.13
C ILE A 505 -7.59 -17.01 -8.11
N THR A 506 -8.49 -17.35 -7.19
CA THR A 506 -9.72 -16.57 -6.99
C THR A 506 -9.49 -15.35 -6.10
N LYS A 507 -10.36 -14.34 -6.21
CA LYS A 507 -10.34 -13.14 -5.36
C LYS A 507 -10.39 -13.50 -3.87
N LYS A 508 -11.28 -14.41 -3.48
CA LYS A 508 -11.42 -14.93 -2.10
C LYS A 508 -10.12 -15.55 -1.56
N ARG A 509 -9.36 -16.25 -2.40
CA ARG A 509 -8.05 -16.81 -2.02
C ARG A 509 -7.02 -15.72 -1.78
N ALA A 510 -6.99 -14.71 -2.63
CA ALA A 510 -6.12 -13.55 -2.44
C ALA A 510 -6.45 -12.78 -1.15
N GLU A 511 -7.73 -12.54 -0.86
CA GLU A 511 -8.17 -11.90 0.39
C GLU A 511 -7.72 -12.68 1.62
N LYS A 512 -7.92 -14.01 1.63
CA LYS A 512 -7.46 -14.89 2.71
C LYS A 512 -5.94 -14.88 2.88
N ALA A 513 -5.18 -14.73 1.80
CA ALA A 513 -3.72 -14.61 1.87
C ALA A 513 -3.31 -13.25 2.47
N LEU A 514 -3.99 -12.16 2.09
CA LEU A 514 -3.72 -10.82 2.58
C LEU A 514 -4.15 -10.58 4.03
N SER A 515 -5.06 -11.39 4.57
CA SER A 515 -5.50 -11.29 5.97
C SER A 515 -4.50 -11.90 6.96
N VAL A 516 -3.46 -12.58 6.48
CA VAL A 516 -2.41 -13.19 7.30
C VAL A 516 -1.15 -12.35 7.18
N THR A 517 -0.52 -12.06 8.32
CA THR A 517 0.82 -11.46 8.38
C THR A 517 1.79 -12.43 9.05
N HIS A 518 3.05 -12.39 8.62
CA HIS A 518 4.09 -13.30 9.06
C HIS A 518 5.03 -12.55 9.99
N GLN A 519 5.06 -12.98 11.25
CA GLN A 519 6.00 -12.42 12.21
C GLN A 519 7.44 -12.75 11.82
N SER A 520 8.31 -11.75 11.90
CA SER A 520 9.75 -11.92 11.73
C SER A 520 10.46 -11.72 13.05
N ARG A 521 11.33 -12.66 13.43
CA ARG A 521 12.26 -12.48 14.56
C ARG A 521 13.43 -11.54 14.23
N TYR A 522 13.67 -11.31 12.94
CA TYR A 522 14.83 -10.57 12.46
C TYR A 522 14.39 -9.28 11.77
N SER A 523 15.15 -8.21 12.00
CA SER A 523 14.99 -6.96 11.27
C SER A 523 15.44 -7.09 9.82
N VAL A 524 15.05 -6.13 8.97
CA VAL A 524 15.54 -6.05 7.59
C VAL A 524 17.07 -5.99 7.57
N ARG A 525 17.69 -5.17 8.43
CA ARG A 525 19.15 -5.07 8.55
C ARG A 525 19.79 -6.42 8.88
N HIS A 526 19.26 -7.13 9.89
CA HIS A 526 19.80 -8.42 10.29
C HIS A 526 19.73 -9.45 9.15
N ILE A 527 18.61 -9.52 8.44
CA ILE A 527 18.46 -10.43 7.29
C ILE A 527 19.48 -10.12 6.19
N LEU A 528 19.73 -8.85 5.90
CA LEU A 528 20.67 -8.46 4.84
C LEU A 528 22.14 -8.63 5.24
N ALA A 529 22.49 -8.41 6.51
CA ALA A 529 23.81 -8.70 7.06
C ALA A 529 24.11 -10.21 7.01
N LYS A 530 23.16 -11.04 7.48
CA LYS A 530 23.26 -12.51 7.39
C LYS A 530 23.36 -13.01 5.93
N ALA A 531 22.84 -12.25 4.99
CA ALA A 531 22.93 -12.54 3.57
C ALA A 531 24.25 -12.09 2.93
N ASN A 532 25.19 -11.46 3.66
CA ASN A 532 26.42 -10.84 3.14
C ASN A 532 26.15 -9.79 2.05
N ILE A 533 25.06 -9.05 2.20
CA ILE A 533 24.67 -7.96 1.30
C ILE A 533 25.08 -6.60 1.88
N LEU A 534 24.90 -6.44 3.19
CA LEU A 534 25.35 -5.30 3.98
C LEU A 534 26.68 -5.57 4.66
#